data_AF-A0A6L7YDR4-F1
#
_entry.id   AF-A0A6L7YDR4-F1
#
_cell.length_a   1.000
_cell.length_b   1.000
_cell.length_c   1.000
_cell.angle_alpha   90.00
_cell.angle_beta   90.00
_cell.angle_gamma   90.00
#
_symmetry.space_group_name_H-M   'P 1'
#
loop_
_entity.id
_entity.type
_entity.pdbx_description
1 polymer ?
#
loop_
_entity_poly.entity_id
_entity_poly.type
_entity_poly.pdbx_seq_one_letter_code
_entity_poly.pdbx_strand_id
1 'polypeptide(L)' 'MALMAQGLAHYPEELPRYQHELVWVYPHDSPFAQRIRAVLDPSEETAGELRQWMDAETILAGVRELVRE' A
#
# COMPACT_ATOMS: atom_id res chain seq x y z
N MET A 1 -11.64 -14.50 -15.02
CA MET A 1 -12.09 -14.19 -13.64
C MET A 1 -11.23 -13.05 -13.15
N ALA A 2 -11.80 -11.86 -12.97
CA ALA A 2 -11.04 -10.69 -12.53
C ALA A 2 -10.58 -10.87 -11.08
N LEU A 3 -9.33 -10.52 -10.74
CA LEU A 3 -8.81 -10.59 -9.35
C LEU A 3 -9.75 -9.88 -8.34
N MET A 4 -10.39 -8.80 -8.78
CA MET A 4 -11.42 -8.06 -8.05
C MET A 4 -12.56 -8.97 -7.55
N ALA A 5 -13.01 -9.93 -8.36
CA ALA A 5 -14.06 -10.88 -7.97
C ALA A 5 -13.62 -11.86 -6.88
N GLN A 6 -12.31 -11.93 -6.60
CA GLN A 6 -11.71 -12.71 -5.52
C GLN A 6 -11.28 -11.83 -4.34
N GLY A 7 -11.63 -10.55 -4.33
CA GLY A 7 -11.23 -9.60 -3.29
C GLY A 7 -9.74 -9.23 -3.33
N LEU A 8 -9.08 -9.43 -4.48
CA LEU A 8 -7.67 -9.14 -4.67
C LEU A 8 -7.48 -7.97 -5.64
N ALA A 9 -6.40 -7.24 -5.46
CA ALA A 9 -5.92 -6.18 -6.33
C ALA A 9 -4.45 -6.39 -6.68
N HIS A 10 -3.95 -5.67 -7.68
CA HIS A 10 -2.56 -5.76 -8.08
C HIS A 10 -1.94 -4.41 -8.43
N TYR A 11 -0.61 -4.36 -8.34
CA TYR A 11 0.22 -3.27 -8.82
C TYR A 11 1.36 -3.83 -9.68
N PRO A 12 1.66 -3.26 -10.86
CA PRO A 12 1.02 -2.09 -11.51
C PRO A 12 -0.43 -2.33 -11.97
N GLU A 13 -1.22 -1.25 -12.13
CA GLU A 13 -2.63 -1.31 -12.56
C GLU A 13 -2.77 -1.87 -13.97
N GLU A 14 -1.86 -1.48 -14.87
CA GLU A 14 -1.69 -2.14 -16.15
C GLU A 14 -0.72 -3.30 -16.00
N LEU A 15 -1.16 -4.50 -16.40
CA LEU A 15 -0.31 -5.68 -16.35
C LEU A 15 0.89 -5.51 -17.30
N PRO A 16 2.10 -5.82 -16.82
CA PRO A 16 3.31 -5.66 -17.60
C PRO A 16 3.28 -6.52 -18.87
N ARG A 17 3.90 -6.02 -19.94
CA ARG A 17 3.96 -6.73 -21.23
C ARG A 17 4.90 -7.93 -21.21
N TYR A 18 5.86 -7.95 -20.28
CA TYR A 18 6.88 -8.99 -20.18
C TYR A 18 6.77 -9.77 -18.87
N GLN A 19 6.87 -11.10 -18.95
CA GLN A 19 6.67 -12.02 -17.82
C GLN A 19 7.73 -11.93 -16.71
N HIS A 20 8.87 -11.28 -16.97
CA HIS A 20 9.91 -11.09 -15.96
C HIS A 20 9.66 -9.87 -15.06
N GLU A 21 8.65 -9.05 -15.38
CA GLU A 21 8.29 -7.89 -14.59
C GLU A 21 7.39 -8.31 -13.42
N LEU A 22 7.70 -7.78 -12.23
CA LEU A 22 7.05 -8.17 -10.98
C LEU A 22 5.65 -7.56 -10.88
N VAL A 23 4.67 -8.39 -10.55
CA VAL A 23 3.31 -7.97 -10.20
C VAL A 23 3.07 -8.28 -8.73
N TRP A 24 2.73 -7.25 -7.97
CA TRP A 24 2.38 -7.37 -6.56
C TRP A 24 0.89 -7.63 -6.46
N VAL A 25 0.49 -8.71 -5.80
CA VAL A 25 -0.91 -9.07 -5.57
C VAL A 25 -1.22 -8.95 -4.08
N TYR A 26 -2.32 -8.29 -3.74
CA TYR A 26 -2.68 -7.99 -2.35
C TYR A 26 -4.21 -7.96 -2.16
N PRO A 27 -4.72 -8.12 -0.93
CA PRO A 27 -6.16 -8.01 -0.66
C PRO A 27 -6.65 -6.57 -0.90
N HIS A 28 -7.76 -6.43 -1.63
CA HIS A 28 -8.29 -5.14 -2.07
C HIS A 28 -8.68 -4.20 -0.91
N ASP A 29 -9.19 -4.74 0.18
CA ASP A 29 -9.65 -3.95 1.33
C ASP A 29 -8.59 -3.83 2.44
N SER A 30 -7.35 -4.22 2.14
CA SER A 30 -6.25 -4.12 3.11
C SER A 30 -5.77 -2.67 3.30
N PRO A 31 -5.17 -2.34 4.46
CA PRO A 31 -4.47 -1.07 4.67
C PRO A 31 -3.37 -0.83 3.62
N PHE A 32 -2.78 -1.91 3.08
CA PHE A 32 -1.79 -1.83 2.02
C PHE A 32 -2.40 -1.36 0.70
N ALA A 33 -3.59 -1.86 0.33
CA ALA A 33 -4.32 -1.42 -0.84
C ALA A 33 -4.78 0.04 -0.74
N GLN A 34 -5.15 0.50 0.45
CA GLN A 34 -5.48 1.91 0.70
C GLN A 34 -4.25 2.81 0.48
N ARG A 35 -3.08 2.38 0.98
CA ARG A 35 -1.80 3.08 0.74
C ARG A 35 -1.44 3.17 -0.73
N ILE A 36 -1.52 2.06 -1.46
CA ILE A 36 -1.22 2.08 -2.91
C ILE A 36 -2.18 3.03 -3.63
N ARG A 37 -3.48 2.99 -3.33
CA ARG A 37 -4.46 3.91 -3.93
C ARG A 37 -4.14 5.38 -3.61
N ALA A 38 -3.86 5.70 -2.35
CA ALA A 38 -3.50 7.05 -1.93
C ALA A 38 -2.25 7.59 -2.65
N VAL A 39 -1.26 6.72 -2.94
CA VAL A 39 -0.05 7.09 -3.69
C VAL A 39 -0.33 7.27 -5.18
N LEU A 40 -1.17 6.41 -5.78
CA LEU A 40 -1.45 6.44 -7.22
C LEU A 40 -2.46 7.52 -7.62
N ASP A 41 -3.42 7.83 -6.74
CA ASP A 41 -4.43 8.87 -6.94
C ASP A 41 -4.43 9.87 -5.76
N PRO A 42 -3.46 10.81 -5.75
CA PRO A 42 -3.31 11.76 -4.66
C PRO A 42 -4.38 12.87 -4.71
N SER A 43 -4.96 13.15 -3.55
CA SER A 43 -5.91 14.24 -3.28
C SER A 43 -5.50 14.97 -2.00
N GLU A 44 -6.15 16.09 -1.66
CA GLU A 44 -5.85 16.78 -0.39
C GLU A 44 -6.13 15.87 0.84
N GLU A 45 -7.18 15.06 0.76
CA GLU A 45 -7.55 14.08 1.78
C GLU A 45 -6.50 12.97 1.90
N THR A 46 -6.15 12.32 0.78
CA THR A 46 -5.16 11.22 0.79
C THR A 46 -3.74 11.72 1.09
N ALA A 47 -3.41 12.97 0.75
CA ALA A 47 -2.15 13.59 1.15
C ALA A 47 -2.03 13.82 2.67
N GLY A 48 -3.15 13.97 3.37
CA GLY A 48 -3.20 14.00 4.84
C GLY A 48 -2.91 12.62 5.44
N GLU A 49 -3.55 11.59 4.90
CA GLU A 49 -3.36 10.20 5.31
C GLU A 49 -1.92 9.71 5.05
N LEU A 50 -1.38 10.02 3.86
CA LEU A 50 0.00 9.70 3.49
C LEU A 50 1.00 10.35 4.46
N ARG A 51 0.78 11.61 4.86
CA ARG A 51 1.63 12.29 5.85
C ARG A 51 1.60 11.58 7.20
N GLN A 52 0.42 11.17 7.67
CA GLN A 52 0.28 10.40 8.91
C GLN A 52 0.98 9.04 8.83
N TRP A 53 0.98 8.39 7.66
CA TRP A 53 1.69 7.12 7.45
C TRP A 53 3.20 7.28 7.21
N MET A 54 3.68 8.41 6.70
CA MET A 54 5.12 8.67 6.62
C MET A 54 5.70 8.92 8.01
N ASP A 55 4.91 9.50 8.92
CA ASP A 55 5.22 9.56 10.34
C ASP A 55 5.20 8.17 11.02
N ALA A 56 4.86 7.09 10.30
CA ALA A 56 4.99 5.74 10.81
C ALA A 56 6.45 5.34 11.06
N GLU A 57 7.45 6.02 10.50
CA GLU A 57 8.85 5.86 10.95
C GLU A 57 9.03 6.30 12.40
N THR A 58 8.37 7.36 12.82
CA THR A 58 8.32 7.82 14.22
C THR A 58 7.63 6.79 15.11
N ILE A 59 6.51 6.21 14.63
CA ILE A 59 5.79 5.14 15.35
C ILE A 59 6.64 3.85 15.44
N LEU A 60 7.31 3.47 14.35
CA LEU A 60 8.18 2.29 14.29
C LEU A 60 9.42 2.48 15.17
N ALA A 61 9.97 3.70 15.24
CA ALA A 61 11.04 4.07 16.15
C ALA A 61 10.59 3.93 17.62
N GLY A 62 9.41 4.44 17.97
CA GLY A 62 8.84 4.28 19.31
C GLY A 62 8.58 2.80 19.67
N VAL A 63 8.06 1.99 18.74
CA VAL A 63 7.89 0.54 18.96
C VAL A 63 9.23 -0.17 19.15
N ARG A 64 10.26 0.20 18.39
CA ARG A 64 11.62 -0.35 18.55
C ARG A 64 12.25 0.04 19.89
N GLU A 65 11.95 1.22 20.40
CA GLU A 65 12.39 1.71 21.70
C GLU A 65 11.70 0.97 22.84
N LEU A 66 10.38 0.72 22.72
CA LEU A 66 9.58 -0.03 23.70
C LEU A 66 9.92 -1.52 23.78
N VAL A 67 10.39 -2.11 22.68
CA VAL A 67 10.74 -3.54 22.59
C VAL A 67 12.22 -3.78 22.90
N ARG A 68 13.05 -2.73 22.96
CA ARG A 68 14.39 -2.85 23.53
C ARG A 68 14.28 -2.78 25.06
N GLU A 69 14.66 -3.88 25.71
CA GLU A 69 14.97 -3.94 27.15
C GLU A 69 15.99 -2.88 27.57
#